data_AF-D2HM36-F1
#
_entry.id   AF-D2HM36-F1
#
_cell.length_a   1.000
_cell.length_b   1.000
_cell.length_c   1.000
_cell.angle_alpha   90.00
_cell.angle_beta   90.00
_cell.angle_gamma   90.00
#
_symmetry.space_group_name_H-M   'P 1'
#
loop_
_entity.id
_entity.type
_entity.pdbx_description
1 polymer ?
#
loop_
_entity_poly.entity_id
_entity_poly.type
_entity_poly.pdbx_seq_one_letter_code
_entity_poly.pdbx_strand_id
1 'polypeptide(L)'
;SQTGIISLYDCVFHKSPGYNQKLHRDDREHAKSLGLHVNEEERQRPVGVLMSSVYGRRIHQPVEPLNRDHGRANHVKADFYRKNDIPSIKTPGFGHISPA
;
A
#
# COMPACT_ATOMS: atom_id res chain seq x y z
N SER A 1 27.43 8.48 1.86
CA SER A 1 27.79 8.06 3.22
C SER A 1 28.29 6.63 3.16
N GLN A 2 29.58 6.42 3.31
CA GLN A 2 30.18 5.09 3.38
C GLN A 2 29.53 4.37 4.57
N THR A 3 28.91 3.21 4.36
CA THR A 3 28.42 2.37 5.46
C THR A 3 29.60 2.09 6.38
N GLY A 4 29.54 2.68 7.58
CA GLY A 4 30.67 2.80 8.48
C GLY A 4 31.24 1.44 8.83
N ILE A 5 32.53 1.26 8.59
CA ILE A 5 33.28 0.11 9.09
C ILE A 5 33.33 0.29 10.61
N ILE A 6 32.44 -0.38 11.33
CA ILE A 6 32.45 -0.38 12.79
C ILE A 6 33.67 -1.22 13.20
N SER A 7 34.60 -0.60 13.94
CA SER A 7 35.76 -1.33 14.45
C SER A 7 35.32 -2.31 15.54
N LEU A 8 36.00 -3.46 15.65
CA LEU A 8 35.73 -4.42 16.73
C LEU A 8 35.87 -3.77 18.11
N TYR A 9 36.78 -2.80 18.23
CA TYR A 9 36.98 -2.04 19.45
C TYR A 9 35.72 -1.26 19.84
N ASP A 10 35.11 -0.52 18.91
CA ASP A 10 33.89 0.24 19.17
C ASP A 10 32.72 -0.67 19.55
N CYS A 11 32.61 -1.84 18.91
CA CYS A 11 31.60 -2.85 19.27
C CYS A 11 31.70 -3.34 20.72
N VAL A 12 32.91 -3.34 21.31
CA VAL A 12 33.13 -3.86 22.68
C VAL A 12 33.09 -2.74 23.71
N PHE A 13 33.74 -1.61 23.42
CA PHE A 13 34.00 -0.55 24.40
C PHE A 13 33.04 0.65 24.30
N HIS A 14 32.39 0.87 23.15
CA HIS A 14 31.46 2.00 22.95
C HIS A 14 29.97 1.58 23.01
N LYS A 15 29.65 0.48 23.70
CA LYS A 15 28.25 0.10 23.92
C LYS A 15 27.57 1.06 24.88
N SER A 16 26.32 1.42 24.58
CA SER A 16 25.51 2.25 25.48
C SER A 16 25.27 1.51 26.79
N PRO A 17 25.61 2.08 27.97
CA PRO A 17 25.39 1.43 29.26
C PRO A 17 23.91 1.45 29.72
N GLY A 18 22.99 1.90 28.85
CA GLY A 18 21.59 2.10 29.18
C GLY A 18 20.79 0.80 29.24
N TYR A 19 19.91 0.69 30.23
CA TYR A 19 18.94 -0.41 30.34
C TYR A 19 17.70 -0.14 29.50
N ASN A 20 17.26 -1.14 28.72
CA ASN A 20 16.03 -1.06 27.94
C ASN A 20 15.06 -2.16 28.36
N GLN A 21 14.11 -1.80 29.22
CA GLN A 21 13.06 -2.69 29.74
C GLN A 21 12.19 -3.37 28.65
N LYS A 22 12.19 -2.86 27.41
CA LYS A 22 11.41 -3.45 26.31
C LYS A 22 12.15 -4.62 25.64
N LEU A 23 13.45 -4.73 25.86
CA LEU A 23 14.24 -5.85 25.38
C LEU A 23 14.02 -7.04 26.29
N HIS A 24 13.94 -8.23 25.68
CA HIS A 24 13.86 -9.48 26.42
C HIS A 24 15.19 -9.81 27.12
N ARG A 25 16.32 -9.29 26.60
CA ARG A 25 17.65 -9.40 27.18
C ARG A 25 18.48 -8.17 26.82
N ASP A 26 19.37 -7.78 27.72
CA ASP A 26 20.18 -6.56 27.58
C ASP A 26 21.29 -6.69 26.53
N ASP A 27 21.78 -7.90 26.26
CA ASP A 27 22.84 -8.17 25.27
C ASP A 27 22.34 -8.18 23.81
N ARG A 28 21.02 -8.12 23.60
CA ARG A 28 20.37 -8.24 22.29
C ARG A 28 19.81 -6.89 21.80
N GLU A 29 20.70 -6.06 21.27
CA GLU A 29 20.41 -4.70 20.80
C GLU A 29 19.23 -4.63 19.80
N HIS A 30 19.20 -5.49 18.78
CA HIS A 30 18.15 -5.53 17.76
C HIS A 30 17.10 -6.61 17.99
N ALA A 31 16.75 -6.90 19.25
CA ALA A 31 15.69 -7.87 19.54
C ALA A 31 14.39 -7.47 18.81
N LYS A 32 13.72 -8.44 18.18
CA LYS A 32 12.50 -8.22 17.38
C LYS A 32 12.69 -7.20 16.25
N SER A 33 13.89 -7.11 15.68
CA SER A 33 14.23 -6.17 14.60
C SER A 33 14.11 -4.69 14.99
N LEU A 34 14.18 -4.38 16.29
CA LEU A 34 14.11 -3.02 16.78
C LEU A 34 15.32 -2.21 16.32
N GLY A 35 15.07 -1.05 15.69
CA GLY A 35 16.10 -0.21 15.09
C GLY A 35 16.61 -0.69 13.73
N LEU A 36 16.15 -1.85 13.23
CA LEU A 36 16.46 -2.30 11.89
C LEU A 36 15.34 -1.92 10.93
N HIS A 37 15.69 -1.33 9.79
CA HIS A 37 14.74 -0.96 8.74
C HIS A 37 14.70 -2.03 7.65
N VAL A 38 14.50 -3.29 8.05
CA VAL A 38 14.62 -4.48 7.17
C VAL A 38 13.79 -4.34 5.89
N ASN A 39 12.56 -3.82 5.97
CA ASN A 39 11.72 -3.63 4.78
C ASN A 39 12.31 -2.59 3.81
N GLU A 40 12.81 -1.46 4.33
CA GLU A 40 13.45 -0.44 3.48
C GLU A 40 14.72 -0.99 2.85
N GLU A 41 15.56 -1.66 3.64
CA GLU A 41 16.78 -2.33 3.17
C GLU A 41 16.47 -3.36 2.08
N GLU A 42 15.46 -4.22 2.28
CA GLU A 42 15.04 -5.20 1.27
C GLU A 42 14.53 -4.55 -0.01
N ARG A 43 13.83 -3.41 0.08
CA ARG A 43 13.36 -2.65 -1.09
C ARG A 43 14.48 -1.99 -1.89
N GLN A 44 15.60 -1.65 -1.25
CA GLN A 44 16.78 -1.10 -1.93
C GLN A 44 17.62 -2.19 -2.62
N ARG A 45 17.37 -3.47 -2.36
CA ARG A 45 18.10 -4.56 -3.03
C ARG A 45 17.74 -4.59 -4.52
N PRO A 46 18.73 -4.62 -5.42
CA PRO A 46 18.46 -4.66 -6.85
C PRO A 46 17.77 -5.96 -7.29
N VAL A 47 18.03 -7.06 -6.58
CA VAL A 47 17.38 -8.35 -6.78
C VAL A 47 16.81 -8.81 -5.44
N GLY A 48 15.50 -9.04 -5.43
CA GLY A 48 14.80 -9.53 -4.24
C GLY A 48 15.26 -10.93 -3.84
N VAL A 49 15.23 -11.22 -2.54
CA VAL A 49 15.50 -12.57 -2.01
C VAL A 49 14.32 -13.49 -2.33
N LEU A 50 14.58 -14.78 -2.60
CA LEU A 50 13.53 -15.77 -2.91
C LEU A 50 12.45 -15.88 -1.83
N MET A 51 12.81 -15.64 -0.56
CA MET A 51 11.88 -15.66 0.57
C MET A 51 11.00 -14.41 0.65
N SER A 52 11.26 -13.39 -0.18
CA SER A 52 10.45 -12.18 -0.21
C SER A 52 9.11 -12.47 -0.88
N SER A 53 8.02 -12.01 -0.26
CA SER A 53 6.68 -12.05 -0.87
C SER A 53 6.55 -11.19 -2.13
N VAL A 54 7.50 -10.28 -2.36
CA VAL A 54 7.58 -9.43 -3.54
C VAL A 54 8.28 -10.15 -4.69
N TYR A 55 9.23 -11.05 -4.38
CA TYR A 55 10.00 -11.75 -5.40
C TYR A 55 9.07 -12.60 -6.28
N GLY A 56 9.16 -12.40 -7.60
CA GLY A 56 8.28 -13.03 -8.58
C GLY A 56 6.88 -12.40 -8.70
N ARG A 57 6.47 -11.51 -7.79
CA ARG A 57 5.16 -10.86 -7.83
C ARG A 57 5.17 -9.65 -8.77
N ARG A 58 4.75 -9.87 -10.01
CA ARG A 58 4.73 -8.85 -11.09
C ARG A 58 3.45 -8.01 -11.13
N ILE A 59 3.08 -7.36 -10.03
CA ILE A 59 1.81 -6.61 -9.93
C ILE A 59 1.84 -5.35 -10.81
N HIS A 60 2.93 -4.60 -10.74
CA HIS A 60 3.08 -3.31 -11.41
C HIS A 60 3.66 -3.44 -12.83
N GLN A 61 4.19 -4.62 -13.17
CA GLN A 61 4.79 -4.91 -14.46
C GLN A 61 4.42 -6.33 -14.91
N PRO A 62 3.13 -6.60 -15.17
CA PRO A 62 2.70 -7.89 -15.68
C PRO A 62 3.35 -8.14 -17.05
N VAL A 63 3.76 -9.38 -17.31
CA VAL A 63 4.37 -9.78 -18.59
C VAL A 63 3.32 -9.77 -19.69
N GLU A 64 2.15 -10.29 -19.36
CA GLU A 64 1.00 -10.37 -20.26
C GLU A 64 -0.07 -9.36 -19.86
N PRO A 65 -0.79 -8.78 -20.83
CA PRO A 65 -1.94 -7.94 -20.53
C PRO A 65 -3.00 -8.76 -19.79
N LEU A 66 -3.66 -8.13 -18.81
CA LEU A 66 -4.75 -8.77 -18.09
C LEU A 66 -5.93 -8.98 -19.05
N ASN A 67 -6.22 -10.24 -19.40
CA ASN A 67 -7.41 -10.58 -20.17
C ASN A 67 -8.68 -10.23 -19.37
N ARG A 68 -9.54 -9.40 -19.97
CA ARG A 68 -10.83 -8.94 -19.41
C ARG A 68 -12.00 -9.21 -20.36
N ASP A 69 -11.89 -10.21 -21.22
CA ASP A 69 -12.88 -10.53 -22.26
C ASP A 69 -14.26 -10.84 -21.66
N HIS A 70 -14.29 -11.32 -20.42
CA HIS A 70 -15.51 -11.60 -19.67
C HIS A 70 -15.53 -10.81 -18.36
N GLY A 71 -16.25 -9.69 -18.36
CA GLY A 71 -16.48 -8.85 -17.19
C GLY A 71 -17.95 -8.79 -16.79
N ARG A 72 -18.23 -8.52 -15.51
CA ARG A 72 -19.61 -8.25 -15.07
C ARG A 72 -20.04 -6.88 -15.61
N ALA A 73 -21.11 -6.86 -16.39
CA ALA A 73 -21.76 -5.65 -16.85
C ALA A 73 -22.96 -5.31 -15.95
N ASN A 74 -23.06 -4.06 -15.52
CA ASN A 74 -24.14 -3.60 -14.64
C ASN A 74 -25.37 -3.19 -15.46
N HIS A 75 -26.00 -4.15 -16.16
CA HIS A 75 -27.16 -3.92 -17.04
C HIS A 75 -28.31 -3.22 -16.31
N VAL A 76 -28.68 -3.69 -15.11
CA VAL A 76 -29.78 -3.09 -14.34
C VAL A 76 -29.56 -1.60 -14.10
N LYS A 77 -28.33 -1.19 -13.75
CA LYS A 77 -28.00 0.22 -13.52
C LYS A 77 -28.00 1.03 -14.82
N ALA A 78 -27.56 0.44 -15.92
CA ALA A 78 -27.47 1.11 -17.22
C ALA A 78 -28.85 1.30 -17.86
N ASP A 79 -29.71 0.28 -17.78
CA ASP A 79 -30.97 0.24 -18.53
C ASP A 79 -32.13 0.84 -17.74
N PHE A 80 -32.20 0.60 -16.43
CA PHE A 80 -33.36 1.02 -15.62
C PHE A 80 -33.19 2.40 -14.98
N TYR A 81 -31.97 2.82 -14.68
CA TYR A 81 -31.73 4.07 -13.95
C TYR A 81 -31.17 5.16 -14.87
N ARG A 82 -31.96 6.19 -15.13
CA ARG A 82 -31.55 7.36 -15.91
C ARG A 82 -30.77 8.34 -15.03
N LYS A 83 -29.71 8.94 -15.57
CA LYS A 83 -28.92 9.97 -14.85
C LYS A 83 -29.65 11.31 -14.67
N ASN A 84 -30.65 11.58 -15.49
CA ASN A 84 -31.40 12.83 -15.47
C ASN A 84 -32.66 12.68 -14.62
N ASP A 85 -33.03 13.72 -13.88
CA ASP A 85 -34.31 13.80 -13.19
C ASP A 85 -35.48 13.64 -14.16
N ILE A 86 -36.58 13.09 -13.66
CA ILE A 86 -37.83 12.96 -14.41
C ILE A 86 -38.39 14.36 -14.70
N PRO A 87 -38.52 14.81 -15.96
CA PRO A 87 -39.02 16.14 -16.27
C PRO A 87 -40.43 16.42 -15.74
N SER A 88 -41.26 15.37 -15.62
CA SER A 88 -42.64 15.46 -15.14
C SER A 88 -42.80 15.53 -13.62
N ILE A 89 -41.74 15.30 -12.83
CA ILE A 89 -41.78 15.41 -11.36
C ILE A 89 -41.29 16.78 -10.86
N LYS A 90 -40.75 17.60 -11.76
CA LYS A 90 -40.41 18.98 -11.43
C LYS A 90 -41.73 19.74 -11.26
N THR A 91 -41.91 20.34 -10.08
CA THR A 91 -43.00 21.28 -9.84
C THR A 91 -42.96 22.30 -10.98
N PRO A 92 -44.10 22.60 -11.64
CA PRO A 92 -44.11 23.62 -12.68
C PRO A 92 -43.51 24.90 -12.11
N GLY A 93 -42.41 25.37 -12.71
CA GLY A 93 -41.86 26.67 -12.38
C GLY A 93 -42.91 27.76 -12.61
N PHE A 94 -42.76 28.88 -11.92
CA PHE A 94 -43.64 30.04 -12.08
C PHE A 94 -43.83 30.38 -13.57
N GLY A 95 -45.06 30.27 -14.07
CA GLY A 95 -45.42 30.51 -15.48
C GLY A 95 -45.91 29.31 -16.30
N HIS A 96 -46.13 28.13 -15.72
CA HIS A 96 -46.71 26.99 -16.44
C HIS A 96 -48.21 27.18 -16.75
N ILE A 97 -48.59 27.05 -18.02
CA ILE A 97 -49.97 27.10 -18.50
C ILE A 97 -50.28 25.76 -19.18
N SER A 98 -51.26 25.03 -18.67
CA SER A 98 -51.74 23.79 -19.30
C SER A 98 -52.68 24.12 -20.47
N PRO A 99 -52.63 23.37 -21.58
CA PRO A 99 -53.58 23.54 -22.68
C PRO A 99 -55.01 23.17 -22.25
N ALA A 100 -56.00 23.82 -22.88
CA ALA A 100 -57.43 23.70 -22.61
C ALA A 100 -58.02 22.35 -23.03
#